data_AF-A0A1F4ZWL1-F1
#
_entry.id   AF-A0A1F4ZWL1-F1
#
_cell.length_a   1.000
_cell.length_b   1.000
_cell.length_c   1.000
_cell.angle_alpha   90.00
_cell.angle_beta   90.00
_cell.angle_gamma   90.00
#
_symmetry.space_group_name_H-M   'P 1'
#
loop_
_entity.id
_entity.type
_entity.pdbx_description
1 polymer ?
#
loop_
_entity_poly.entity_id
_entity_poly.type
_entity_poly.pdbx_seq_one_letter_code
_entity_poly.pdbx_strand_id
1 'polypeptide(L)'
;MVEALLGIQIIASLFGIFMLYVAFVHYKQHNISRFEFIFWFSVWGSFLYFNFYPRVLDPILEKLFVTRAMDLLFIVSFMILAYMGFQNHVGIRSLQKHVEQLTRDRALGKARKS
;
A
#
# COMPACT_ATOMS: atom_id res chain seq x y z
N MET A 1 -27.93 13.35 11.49
CA MET A 1 -26.51 13.04 11.80
C MET A 1 -26.16 11.54 11.67
N VAL A 2 -27.09 10.59 11.72
CA VAL A 2 -26.80 9.15 11.55
C VAL A 2 -26.63 8.73 10.08
N GLU A 3 -27.33 9.39 9.14
CA GLU A 3 -27.29 9.01 7.71
C GLU A 3 -25.95 9.31 7.01
N ALA A 4 -25.25 10.39 7.40
CA ALA A 4 -23.95 10.73 6.82
C ALA A 4 -22.84 9.71 7.19
N LEU A 5 -22.95 9.08 8.37
CA LEU A 5 -22.02 8.04 8.82
C LEU A 5 -22.19 6.74 8.02
N LEU A 6 -23.43 6.36 7.69
CA LEU A 6 -23.70 5.16 6.89
C LEU A 6 -23.16 5.29 5.46
N GLY A 7 -23.33 6.45 4.82
CA GLY A 7 -22.86 6.65 3.44
C GLY A 7 -21.35 6.47 3.28
N ILE A 8 -20.57 7.09 4.16
CA ILE A 8 -19.10 6.98 4.14
C ILE A 8 -18.66 5.55 4.47
N GLN A 9 -19.31 4.89 5.42
CA GLN A 9 -18.98 3.52 5.81
C GLN A 9 -19.27 2.51 4.70
N ILE A 10 -20.36 2.71 3.93
CA ILE A 10 -20.70 1.90 2.76
C ILE A 10 -19.66 2.08 1.66
N ILE A 11 -19.30 3.33 1.34
CA ILE A 11 -18.27 3.63 0.33
C ILE A 11 -16.92 3.04 0.74
N ALA A 12 -16.53 3.21 2.00
CA ALA A 12 -15.29 2.65 2.54
C ALA A 12 -15.29 1.12 2.50
N SER A 13 -16.42 0.47 2.79
CA SER A 13 -16.55 -0.99 2.72
C SER A 13 -16.45 -1.51 1.29
N LEU A 14 -17.17 -0.87 0.34
CA LEU A 14 -17.08 -1.19 -1.08
C LEU A 14 -15.65 -1.03 -1.59
N PHE A 15 -14.99 0.06 -1.19
CA PHE A 15 -13.59 0.30 -1.54
C PHE A 15 -12.66 -0.77 -0.95
N GLY A 16 -12.81 -1.14 0.32
CA GLY A 16 -12.01 -2.18 0.94
C GLY A 16 -12.18 -3.55 0.27
N ILE A 17 -13.42 -3.92 -0.10
CA ILE A 17 -13.70 -5.16 -0.83
C ILE A 17 -13.09 -5.11 -2.24
N PHE A 18 -13.25 -3.98 -2.93
CA PHE A 18 -12.63 -3.77 -4.24
C PHE A 18 -11.11 -3.92 -4.17
N MET A 19 -10.46 -3.35 -3.15
CA MET A 19 -9.02 -3.46 -2.97
C MET A 19 -8.56 -4.89 -2.65
N LEU A 20 -9.34 -5.65 -1.87
CA LEU A 20 -9.08 -7.10 -1.67
C LEU A 20 -9.16 -7.86 -3.00
N TYR A 21 -10.14 -7.54 -3.85
CA TYR A 21 -10.25 -8.13 -5.18
C TYR A 21 -9.04 -7.78 -6.06
N VAL A 22 -8.60 -6.52 -6.06
CA VAL A 22 -7.41 -6.07 -6.80
C VAL A 22 -6.16 -6.81 -6.33
N ALA A 23 -5.98 -6.97 -5.02
CA ALA A 23 -4.87 -7.73 -4.45
C ALA A 23 -4.90 -9.21 -4.90
N PHE A 24 -6.07 -9.83 -4.93
CA PHE A 24 -6.26 -11.19 -5.43
C PHE A 24 -5.96 -11.33 -6.93
N VAL A 25 -6.41 -10.37 -7.75
CA VAL A 25 -6.13 -10.36 -9.19
C VAL A 25 -4.63 -10.25 -9.46
N HIS A 26 -3.92 -9.37 -8.76
CA HIS A 26 -2.48 -9.21 -8.93
C HIS A 26 -1.69 -10.44 -8.46
N TYR A 27 -2.16 -11.12 -7.41
CA TYR A 27 -1.61 -12.41 -6.99
C TYR A 27 -1.78 -13.47 -8.09
N LYS A 28 -2.98 -13.55 -8.69
CA LYS A 28 -3.26 -14.50 -9.78
C LYS A 28 -2.44 -14.21 -11.05
N GLN A 29 -2.07 -12.95 -11.29
CA GLN A 29 -1.23 -12.55 -12.41
C GLN A 29 0.27 -12.83 -12.18
N HIS A 30 0.67 -13.45 -11.06
CA HIS A 30 2.08 -13.69 -10.67
C HIS A 30 2.95 -12.42 -10.64
N ASN A 31 2.33 -11.24 -10.62
CA ASN A 31 3.04 -9.96 -10.62
C ASN A 31 3.55 -9.58 -9.22
N ILE A 32 3.07 -10.29 -8.19
CA ILE A 32 3.26 -9.98 -6.78
C ILE A 32 3.66 -11.26 -6.04
N SER A 33 4.64 -11.16 -5.14
CA SER A 33 5.09 -12.29 -4.31
C SER A 33 4.01 -12.73 -3.32
N ARG A 34 4.05 -14.00 -2.88
CA ARG A 34 3.12 -14.54 -1.87
C ARG A 34 3.14 -13.71 -0.58
N PHE A 35 4.30 -13.14 -0.22
CA PHE A 35 4.43 -12.24 0.94
C PHE A 35 3.71 -10.92 0.78
N GLU A 36 3.81 -10.30 -0.40
CA GLU A 36 3.15 -9.03 -0.70
C GLU A 36 1.63 -9.20 -0.77
N PHE A 37 1.14 -10.33 -1.29
CA PHE A 37 -0.30 -10.65 -1.24
C PHE A 37 -0.82 -10.74 0.20
N ILE A 38 -0.13 -11.47 1.09
CA ILE A 38 -0.51 -11.59 2.50
C ILE A 38 -0.46 -10.23 3.19
N PHE A 39 0.56 -9.42 2.89
CA PHE A 39 0.67 -8.06 3.41
C PHE A 39 -0.54 -7.20 3.02
N TRP A 40 -0.87 -7.13 1.73
CA TRP A 40 -2.00 -6.35 1.24
C TRP A 40 -3.34 -6.88 1.74
N PHE A 41 -3.51 -8.20 1.79
CA PHE A 41 -4.72 -8.81 2.33
C PHE A 41 -4.90 -8.47 3.82
N SER A 42 -3.82 -8.48 4.60
CA SER A 42 -3.82 -8.08 6.01
C SER A 42 -4.15 -6.61 6.20
N VAL A 43 -3.57 -5.72 5.38
CA VAL A 43 -3.85 -4.27 5.41
C VAL A 43 -5.32 -3.99 5.11
N TRP A 44 -5.85 -4.52 4.00
CA TRP A 44 -7.24 -4.27 3.61
C TRP A 44 -8.24 -4.99 4.50
N GLY A 45 -7.90 -6.18 4.99
CA GLY A 45 -8.70 -6.91 5.97
C GLY A 45 -8.80 -6.16 7.30
N SER A 46 -7.67 -5.61 7.79
CA SER A 46 -7.66 -4.78 9.00
C SER A 46 -8.44 -3.49 8.81
N PHE A 47 -8.31 -2.85 7.64
CA PHE A 47 -9.08 -1.64 7.29
C PHE A 47 -10.59 -1.91 7.36
N LEU A 48 -11.07 -2.99 6.74
CA LEU A 48 -12.47 -3.38 6.82
C LEU A 48 -12.90 -3.69 8.25
N TYR A 49 -12.07 -4.42 9.01
CA TYR A 49 -12.36 -4.75 10.40
C TYR A 49 -12.55 -3.50 11.26
N PHE A 50 -11.62 -2.53 11.19
CA PHE A 50 -11.74 -1.26 11.92
C PHE A 50 -12.88 -0.38 11.42
N ASN A 51 -13.25 -0.47 10.14
CA ASN A 51 -14.41 0.24 9.60
C ASN A 51 -15.74 -0.25 10.22
N PHE A 52 -15.88 -1.54 10.55
CA PHE A 52 -17.05 -2.07 11.24
C PHE A 52 -16.98 -1.91 12.76
N TYR A 53 -15.79 -1.98 13.35
CA TYR A 53 -15.57 -1.92 14.79
C TYR A 53 -14.60 -0.79 15.18
N PRO A 54 -15.00 0.49 15.07
CA PRO A 54 -14.13 1.61 15.41
C PRO A 54 -13.76 1.66 16.90
N ARG A 55 -14.62 1.11 17.78
CA ARG A 55 -14.38 1.05 19.25
C ARG A 55 -13.11 0.31 19.66
N VAL A 56 -12.59 -0.58 18.81
CA VAL A 56 -11.35 -1.32 19.10
C VAL A 56 -10.15 -0.37 19.19
N LEU A 57 -10.24 0.81 18.53
CA LEU A 57 -9.18 1.81 18.51
C LEU A 57 -9.28 2.81 19.68
N ASP A 58 -10.39 2.84 20.43
CA ASP A 58 -10.62 3.76 21.57
C ASP A 58 -9.44 3.83 22.57
N PRO A 59 -8.87 2.71 23.07
CA PRO A 59 -7.75 2.78 24.02
C PRO A 59 -6.45 3.34 23.41
N ILE A 60 -6.32 3.33 22.08
CA ILE A 60 -5.19 3.93 21.36
C ILE A 60 -5.48 5.41 21.12
N LEU A 61 -6.73 5.77 20.77
CA LEU A 61 -7.18 7.13 20.53
C LEU A 61 -7.06 8.01 21.78
N GLU A 62 -7.43 7.46 22.95
CA GLU A 62 -7.29 8.16 24.24
C GLU A 62 -5.82 8.47 24.57
N LYS A 63 -4.89 7.57 24.24
CA LYS A 63 -3.45 7.78 24.45
C LYS A 63 -2.84 8.77 23.46
N LEU A 64 -3.32 8.78 22.23
CA LEU A 64 -2.82 9.66 21.16
C LEU A 64 -3.56 11.00 21.08
N PHE A 65 -4.54 11.27 21.94
CA PHE A 65 -5.40 12.46 21.89
C PHE A 65 -6.08 12.68 20.53
N VAL A 66 -6.36 11.59 19.81
CA VAL A 66 -7.01 11.66 18.49
C VAL A 66 -8.51 11.48 18.68
N THR A 67 -9.30 12.42 18.15
CA THR A 67 -10.75 12.47 18.38
C THR A 67 -11.52 11.39 17.59
N ARG A 68 -10.95 10.85 16.50
CA ARG A 68 -11.65 9.93 15.60
C ARG A 68 -10.74 8.80 15.12
N ALA A 69 -11.26 7.56 15.17
CA ALA A 69 -10.60 6.36 14.64
C ALA A 69 -10.13 6.54 13.18
N MET A 70 -10.96 7.19 12.35
CA MET A 70 -10.62 7.45 10.96
C MET A 70 -9.38 8.34 10.80
N ASP A 71 -9.22 9.37 11.63
CA ASP A 71 -8.08 10.29 11.51
C ASP A 71 -6.76 9.54 11.78
N LEU A 72 -6.77 8.60 12.74
CA LEU A 72 -5.62 7.72 13.01
C LEU A 72 -5.34 6.77 11.83
N LEU A 73 -6.38 6.18 11.24
CA LEU A 73 -6.23 5.32 10.05
C LEU A 73 -5.65 6.10 8.86
N PHE A 74 -6.07 7.35 8.65
CA PHE A 74 -5.52 8.21 7.60
C PHE A 74 -4.05 8.53 7.83
N ILE A 75 -3.65 8.87 9.06
CA ILE A 75 -2.26 9.15 9.41
C ILE A 75 -1.39 7.91 9.15
N VAL A 76 -1.81 6.74 9.65
CA VAL A 76 -1.07 5.49 9.46
C VAL A 76 -0.98 5.12 7.98
N SER A 77 -2.08 5.27 7.23
CA SER A 77 -2.11 5.00 5.79
C SER A 77 -1.16 5.93 5.03
N PHE A 78 -1.14 7.22 5.39
CA PHE A 78 -0.25 8.19 4.78
C PHE A 78 1.22 7.87 5.07
N MET A 79 1.55 7.46 6.31
CA MET A 79 2.90 7.01 6.67
C MET A 79 3.34 5.79 5.85
N ILE A 80 2.47 4.78 5.72
CA ILE A 80 2.76 3.57 4.94
C ILE A 80 2.94 3.92 3.47
N LEU A 81 2.05 4.74 2.89
CA LEU A 81 2.14 5.17 1.50
C LEU A 81 3.40 5.99 1.23
N ALA A 82 3.76 6.90 2.12
CA ALA A 82 4.99 7.68 2.00
C ALA A 82 6.23 6.77 2.04
N TYR A 83 6.27 5.80 2.97
CA TYR A 83 7.35 4.82 3.06
C TYR A 83 7.46 3.96 1.80
N MET A 84 6.33 3.43 1.32
CA MET A 84 6.28 2.64 0.08
C MET A 84 6.70 3.46 -1.13
N GLY A 85 6.23 4.71 -1.24
CA GLY A 85 6.62 5.62 -2.31
C GLY A 85 8.12 5.91 -2.30
N PHE A 86 8.69 6.10 -1.11
CA PHE A 86 10.14 6.26 -0.96
C PHE A 86 10.91 5.00 -1.37
N GLN A 87 10.51 3.82 -0.90
CA GLN A 87 11.13 2.55 -1.28
C GLN A 87 11.06 2.32 -2.79
N ASN A 88 9.91 2.60 -3.40
CA ASN A 88 9.74 2.51 -4.84
C ASN A 88 10.67 3.46 -5.59
N HIS A 89 10.78 4.72 -5.14
CA HIS A 89 11.69 5.70 -5.75
C HIS A 89 13.16 5.23 -5.69
N VAL A 90 13.60 4.71 -4.53
CA VAL A 90 14.96 4.17 -4.37
C VAL A 90 15.18 2.94 -5.26
N GLY A 91 14.20 2.04 -5.34
CA GLY A 91 14.24 0.85 -6.20
C GLY A 91 14.29 1.19 -7.69
N ILE A 92 13.49 2.16 -8.15
CA ILE A 92 13.52 2.64 -9.54
C ILE A 92 14.90 3.23 -9.85
N ARG A 93 15.47 4.04 -8.94
CA ARG A 93 16.78 4.67 -9.15
C ARG A 93 17.90 3.63 -9.20
N SER A 94 17.84 2.57 -8.40
CA SER A 94 18.82 1.49 -8.47
C SER A 94 18.67 0.70 -9.78
N LEU A 95 17.44 0.41 -10.21
CA LEU A 95 17.17 -0.27 -11.48
C LEU A 95 17.70 0.54 -12.68
N GLN A 96 17.46 1.85 -12.70
CA GLN A 96 17.98 2.75 -13.73
C GLN A 96 19.52 2.68 -13.83
N LYS A 97 20.23 2.70 -12.69
CA LYS A 97 21.69 2.56 -12.66
C LYS A 97 22.18 1.22 -13.24
N HIS A 98 21.49 0.12 -12.93
CA HIS A 98 21.85 -1.19 -13.48
C HIS A 98 21.63 -1.26 -14.99
N VAL A 99 20.52 -0.70 -15.49
CA VAL A 99 20.25 -0.62 -16.93
C VAL A 99 21.30 0.23 -17.64
N GLU A 100 21.71 1.36 -17.06
CA GLU A 100 22.77 2.21 -17.59
C GLU A 100 24.11 1.47 -17.68
N GLN A 101 24.50 0.79 -16.60
CA GLN A 101 25.73 -0.03 -16.57
C GLN A 101 25.70 -1.14 -17.62
N LEU A 102 24.61 -1.91 -17.70
CA LEU A 102 24.45 -2.97 -18.69
C LEU A 102 24.53 -2.44 -20.14
N THR A 103 23.97 -1.26 -20.40
CA THR A 103 24.02 -0.63 -21.73
C THR A 103 25.44 -0.15 -22.06
N ARG A 104 26.13 0.47 -21.09
CA ARG A 104 27.51 0.93 -21.23
C ARG A 104 28.48 -0.23 -21.47
N ASP A 105 28.36 -1.30 -20.71
CA ASP A 105 29.21 -2.49 -20.83
C ASP A 105 29.01 -3.17 -22.19
N ARG A 106 27.76 -3.25 -22.68
CA ARG A 106 27.47 -3.76 -24.03
C ARG A 106 28.03 -2.86 -25.14
N ALA A 107 28.00 -1.53 -24.97
CA ALA A 107 28.55 -0.59 -25.95
C ALA A 107 30.08 -0.67 -26.01
N LEU A 108 30.76 -0.66 -24.86
CA LEU A 108 32.22 -0.80 -24.77
C LEU A 108 32.69 -2.18 -25.27
N GLY A 109 31.94 -3.24 -24.96
CA GLY A 109 32.22 -4.58 -25.46
C GLY A 109 32.11 -4.71 -26.99
N LYS A 110 31.17 -3.98 -27.62
CA LYS A 110 31.08 -3.88 -29.09
C LYS A 110 32.23 -3.07 -29.69
N ALA A 111 32.58 -1.94 -29.09
CA ALA A 111 33.67 -1.09 -29.56
C ALA A 111 35.05 -1.77 -29.52
N ARG A 112 35.26 -2.70 -28.57
CA ARG A 112 36.50 -3.47 -28.46
C ARG A 112 36.62 -4.63 -29.45
N LYS A 113 35.54 -4.99 -30.16
CA LYS A 113 35.49 -6.10 -31.13
C LYS A 113 35.54 -5.65 -32.61
N SER A 114 35.62 -4.35 -32.89
CA SER A 114 35.86 -3.80 -34.25
C SER A 114 37.27 -3.26 -34.35
#